data_AF-A0A1Y3NA91-F1
#
_entry.id   AF-A0A1Y3NA91-F1
#
_cell.length_a   1.000
_cell.length_b   1.000
_cell.length_c   1.000
_cell.angle_alpha   90.00
_cell.angle_beta   90.00
_cell.angle_gamma   90.00
#
_symmetry.space_group_name_H-M   'P 1'
#
loop_
_entity.id
_entity.type
_entity.pdbx_description
1 polymer ?
#
loop_
_entity_poly.entity_id
_entity_poly.type
_entity_poly.pdbx_seq_one_letter_code
_entity_poly.pdbx_strand_id
1 'polypeptide(L)'
;NSNSNSNSNSNSNSNSNSNSNSNSNSNSNSNSNSNTNSKLFNEESEMYFKDTVFENISSNSKYLIKVLFYPISFIQCTFDNIICNGAADESTIFEIDPTIRTNKYIFNDLLFKNCKSNGNILTIYGNNVDLEMSGTIIDGISSYGPIVNNHALKSTVNINNVKIINNSNINKNKCGIFTFHQDTDLFIKNSEFSNNKVKNDGGVL
;
A
#
# COMPACT_ATOMS: atom_id res chain seq x y z
N ASN A 1 4.91 -39.32 -33.86
CA ASN A 1 3.83 -38.63 -33.10
C ASN A 1 4.37 -38.10 -31.78
N SER A 2 4.99 -36.93 -31.81
CA SER A 2 5.38 -36.16 -30.63
C SER A 2 4.38 -35.03 -30.46
N ASN A 3 3.50 -35.17 -29.46
CA ASN A 3 2.41 -34.23 -29.18
C ASN A 3 2.93 -33.17 -28.19
N SER A 4 3.34 -32.01 -28.69
CA SER A 4 3.73 -30.86 -27.87
C SER A 4 2.49 -30.04 -27.53
N ASN A 5 1.99 -30.20 -26.31
CA ASN A 5 0.84 -29.48 -25.80
C ASN A 5 1.30 -28.11 -25.26
N SER A 6 1.24 -27.08 -26.11
CA SER A 6 1.51 -25.69 -25.72
C SER A 6 0.26 -25.09 -25.07
N ASN A 7 0.25 -25.03 -23.73
CA ASN A 7 -0.81 -24.39 -22.97
C ASN A 7 -0.58 -22.86 -23.00
N SER A 8 -1.31 -22.16 -23.88
CA SER A 8 -1.27 -20.70 -23.96
C SER A 8 -2.11 -20.09 -22.84
N ASN A 9 -1.46 -19.62 -21.77
CA ASN A 9 -2.13 -18.85 -20.72
C ASN A 9 -2.36 -17.43 -21.26
N SER A 10 -3.62 -17.07 -21.51
CA SER A 10 -4.01 -15.74 -21.98
C SER A 10 -3.86 -14.73 -20.85
N ASN A 11 -2.81 -13.91 -20.92
CA ASN A 11 -2.57 -12.78 -20.04
C ASN A 11 -3.55 -11.65 -20.40
N SER A 12 -4.68 -11.56 -19.68
CA SER A 12 -5.61 -10.45 -19.85
C SER A 12 -5.16 -9.28 -18.98
N ASN A 13 -4.55 -8.28 -19.63
CA ASN A 13 -4.25 -7.00 -18.99
C ASN A 13 -5.56 -6.20 -18.99
N SER A 14 -6.39 -6.38 -17.95
CA SER A 14 -7.61 -5.58 -17.78
C SER A 14 -7.23 -4.18 -17.31
N ASN A 15 -6.85 -3.32 -18.25
CA ASN A 15 -6.75 -1.89 -18.02
C ASN A 15 -8.20 -1.36 -17.94
N SER A 16 -8.80 -1.43 -16.75
CA SER A 16 -10.18 -0.99 -16.51
C SER A 16 -10.25 0.53 -16.58
N ASN A 17 -10.37 1.07 -17.80
CA ASN A 17 -10.69 2.46 -18.04
C ASN A 17 -12.22 2.61 -18.01
N SER A 18 -12.82 2.49 -16.82
CA SER A 18 -14.28 2.59 -16.62
C SER A 18 -14.64 3.97 -16.07
N ASN A 19 -15.25 4.78 -16.92
CA ASN A 19 -15.82 6.09 -16.62
C ASN A 19 -17.14 5.94 -15.82
N SER A 20 -17.09 5.27 -14.67
CA SER A 20 -18.20 5.07 -13.75
C SER A 20 -17.75 5.38 -12.33
N ASN A 21 -18.52 6.22 -11.63
CA ASN A 21 -18.19 6.92 -10.39
C ASN A 21 -17.91 6.06 -9.14
N SER A 22 -17.78 4.74 -9.31
CA SER A 22 -17.44 3.77 -8.28
C SER A 22 -16.83 2.55 -8.98
N ASN A 23 -15.54 2.29 -8.76
CA ASN A 23 -14.91 1.07 -9.26
C ASN A 23 -14.90 0.03 -8.14
N SER A 24 -15.85 -0.90 -8.18
CA SER A 24 -15.92 -2.03 -7.26
C SER A 24 -15.29 -3.24 -7.92
N ASN A 25 -14.12 -3.66 -7.47
CA ASN A 25 -13.48 -4.88 -7.94
C ASN A 25 -13.52 -5.91 -6.81
N SER A 26 -14.34 -6.95 -7.00
CA SER A 26 -14.47 -8.05 -6.05
C SER A 26 -14.04 -9.35 -6.72
N ASN A 27 -13.19 -10.14 -6.04
CA ASN A 27 -12.82 -11.49 -6.47
C ASN A 27 -11.99 -11.55 -7.77
N SER A 28 -11.19 -10.53 -8.06
CA SER A 28 -10.26 -10.53 -9.19
C SER A 28 -8.87 -11.00 -8.76
N ASN A 29 -8.31 -12.00 -9.44
CA ASN A 29 -6.88 -12.28 -9.36
C ASN A 29 -6.15 -11.43 -10.41
N SER A 30 -5.66 -10.27 -10.00
CA SER A 30 -4.84 -9.41 -10.85
C SER A 30 -3.40 -9.93 -10.87
N ASN A 31 -3.19 -11.01 -11.61
CA ASN A 31 -1.87 -11.59 -11.83
C ASN A 31 -1.18 -10.86 -13.00
N SER A 32 -0.75 -9.63 -12.74
CA SER A 32 -0.08 -8.82 -13.73
C SER A 32 1.41 -8.97 -13.55
N ASN A 33 2.01 -9.90 -14.31
CA ASN A 33 3.46 -9.94 -14.53
C ASN A 33 3.87 -8.75 -15.42
N SER A 34 3.54 -7.55 -14.96
CA SER A 34 3.53 -6.31 -15.72
C SER A 34 4.60 -5.40 -15.16
N ASN A 35 5.67 -5.19 -15.94
CA ASN A 35 6.52 -4.02 -15.76
C ASN A 35 5.75 -2.81 -16.27
N THR A 36 4.93 -2.20 -15.43
CA THR A 36 4.22 -0.98 -15.81
C THR A 36 5.15 0.22 -15.60
N ASN A 37 5.41 0.96 -16.67
CA ASN A 37 5.98 2.30 -16.57
C ASN A 37 4.93 3.34 -16.13
N SER A 38 3.67 2.92 -16.02
CA SER A 38 2.52 3.71 -15.58
C SER A 38 2.00 3.24 -14.22
N LYS A 39 1.15 4.07 -13.60
CA LYS A 39 0.45 3.77 -12.34
C LYS A 39 -0.64 2.72 -12.60
N LEU A 40 -0.99 1.92 -11.59
CA LEU A 40 -2.07 0.93 -11.70
C LEU A 40 -3.45 1.60 -11.55
N PHE A 41 -3.58 2.49 -10.56
CA PHE A 41 -4.77 3.30 -10.34
C PHE A 41 -4.39 4.75 -10.01
N ASN A 42 -5.11 5.71 -10.60
CA ASN A 42 -4.96 7.15 -10.33
C ASN A 42 -6.31 7.81 -10.53
N GLU A 43 -7.23 7.52 -9.61
CA GLU A 43 -8.65 7.79 -9.77
C GLU A 43 -9.12 8.90 -8.82
N GLU A 44 -10.06 9.71 -9.31
CA GLU A 44 -10.88 10.63 -8.51
C GLU A 44 -12.25 10.00 -8.25
N SER A 45 -12.26 8.77 -7.73
CA SER A 45 -13.47 8.04 -7.40
C SER A 45 -13.30 7.23 -6.12
N GLU A 46 -14.43 6.87 -5.50
CA GLU A 46 -14.43 5.91 -4.40
C GLU A 46 -14.02 4.53 -4.92
N MET A 47 -13.02 3.95 -4.25
CA MET A 47 -12.47 2.64 -4.60
C MET A 47 -12.76 1.64 -3.49
N TYR A 48 -13.26 0.48 -3.88
CA TYR A 48 -13.57 -0.61 -2.98
C TYR A 48 -13.04 -1.93 -3.55
N PHE A 49 -12.06 -2.50 -2.84
CA PHE A 49 -11.46 -3.79 -3.17
C PHE A 49 -11.78 -4.80 -2.08
N LYS A 50 -12.28 -5.96 -2.49
CA LYS A 50 -12.59 -7.06 -1.58
C LYS A 50 -12.12 -8.39 -2.16
N ASP A 51 -11.54 -9.24 -1.31
CA ASP A 51 -11.11 -10.60 -1.67
C ASP A 51 -10.21 -10.58 -2.92
N THR A 52 -9.29 -9.62 -2.97
CA THR A 52 -8.47 -9.32 -4.16
C THR A 52 -7.00 -9.60 -3.89
N VAL A 53 -6.31 -10.22 -4.85
CA VAL A 53 -4.87 -10.51 -4.79
C VAL A 53 -4.14 -9.66 -5.83
N PHE A 54 -3.14 -8.92 -5.33
CA PHE A 54 -2.15 -8.19 -6.11
C PHE A 54 -0.83 -8.93 -5.91
N GLU A 55 -0.35 -9.62 -6.95
CA GLU A 55 0.87 -10.42 -6.85
C GLU A 55 1.84 -10.15 -8.00
N ASN A 56 3.14 -10.22 -7.71
CA ASN A 56 4.22 -10.17 -8.69
C ASN A 56 4.23 -8.89 -9.56
N ILE A 57 3.89 -7.75 -8.96
CA ILE A 57 3.84 -6.46 -9.66
C ILE A 57 5.18 -5.74 -9.49
N SER A 58 5.76 -5.30 -10.60
CA SER A 58 6.95 -4.45 -10.61
C SER A 58 6.63 -3.13 -11.30
N SER A 59 6.79 -2.02 -10.59
CA SER A 59 6.47 -0.69 -11.09
C SER A 59 7.61 0.30 -10.93
N ASN A 60 7.95 0.96 -12.03
CA ASN A 60 8.88 2.10 -12.07
C ASN A 60 8.16 3.44 -11.81
N SER A 61 6.87 3.44 -11.48
CA SER A 61 6.12 4.66 -11.17
C SER A 61 6.46 5.21 -9.79
N LYS A 62 6.12 6.49 -9.54
CA LYS A 62 6.19 7.08 -8.18
C LYS A 62 5.21 6.39 -7.20
N TYR A 63 4.08 5.91 -7.68
CA TYR A 63 3.13 5.18 -6.85
C TYR A 63 2.45 4.07 -7.64
N LEU A 64 2.20 2.93 -7.00
CA LEU A 64 1.40 1.88 -7.62
C LEU A 64 -0.08 2.28 -7.65
N ILE A 65 -0.61 2.70 -6.50
CA ILE A 65 -2.00 3.13 -6.31
C ILE A 65 -1.99 4.55 -5.75
N LYS A 66 -2.64 5.48 -6.44
CA LYS A 66 -2.91 6.82 -5.90
C LYS A 66 -4.40 7.08 -5.80
N VAL A 67 -4.78 7.58 -4.64
CA VAL A 67 -6.15 7.95 -4.30
C VAL A 67 -6.21 9.45 -4.10
N LEU A 68 -7.07 10.12 -4.88
CA LEU A 68 -7.31 11.56 -4.78
C LEU A 68 -8.75 11.82 -4.31
N PHE A 69 -8.90 12.71 -3.33
CA PHE A 69 -10.18 13.29 -2.87
C PHE A 69 -11.26 12.36 -2.30
N TYR A 70 -11.23 11.07 -2.57
CA TYR A 70 -12.27 10.11 -2.20
C TYR A 70 -11.72 9.03 -1.26
N PRO A 71 -12.60 8.36 -0.49
CA PRO A 71 -12.20 7.26 0.37
C PRO A 71 -11.75 6.04 -0.45
N ILE A 72 -10.90 5.22 0.16
CA ILE A 72 -10.57 3.88 -0.34
C ILE A 72 -10.73 2.85 0.77
N SER A 73 -11.24 1.68 0.39
CA SER A 73 -11.34 0.52 1.28
C SER A 73 -10.75 -0.72 0.63
N PHE A 74 -9.85 -1.38 1.37
CA PHE A 74 -9.35 -2.71 1.06
C PHE A 74 -9.79 -3.66 2.17
N ILE A 75 -10.49 -4.74 1.81
CA ILE A 75 -11.01 -5.73 2.73
C ILE A 75 -10.53 -7.11 2.28
N GLN A 76 -9.86 -7.87 3.14
CA GLN A 76 -9.39 -9.24 2.83
C GLN A 76 -8.54 -9.30 1.53
N CYS A 77 -7.66 -8.31 1.34
CA CYS A 77 -6.81 -8.22 0.15
C CYS A 77 -5.37 -8.65 0.47
N THR A 78 -4.69 -9.22 -0.53
CA THR A 78 -3.28 -9.62 -0.44
C THR A 78 -2.44 -8.82 -1.42
N PHE A 79 -1.30 -8.33 -0.95
CA PHE A 79 -0.24 -7.69 -1.73
C PHE A 79 1.05 -8.48 -1.50
N ASP A 80 1.42 -9.33 -2.46
CA ASP A 80 2.60 -10.20 -2.37
C ASP A 80 3.60 -9.90 -3.49
N ASN A 81 4.87 -9.85 -3.14
CA ASN A 81 5.97 -9.67 -4.09
C ASN A 81 5.79 -8.42 -4.98
N ILE A 82 5.40 -7.30 -4.36
CA ILE A 82 5.28 -5.99 -5.04
C ILE A 82 6.63 -5.27 -4.98
N ILE A 83 7.12 -4.77 -6.11
CA ILE A 83 8.37 -4.02 -6.22
C ILE A 83 8.07 -2.64 -6.81
N CYS A 84 8.22 -1.60 -5.99
CA CYS A 84 8.13 -0.20 -6.42
C CYS A 84 9.53 0.42 -6.47
N ASN A 85 10.18 0.36 -7.63
CA ASN A 85 11.55 0.81 -7.85
C ASN A 85 11.63 2.12 -8.67
N GLY A 86 10.54 2.88 -8.71
CA GLY A 86 10.43 4.14 -9.44
C GLY A 86 11.25 5.29 -8.85
N ALA A 87 10.67 6.51 -8.91
CA ALA A 87 11.33 7.76 -8.55
C ALA A 87 12.17 7.65 -7.27
N ALA A 88 13.50 7.80 -7.45
CA ALA A 88 14.57 7.70 -6.46
C ALA A 88 14.12 7.19 -5.08
N ASP A 89 13.82 8.08 -4.15
CA ASP A 89 13.47 7.79 -2.76
C ASP A 89 11.99 8.06 -2.43
N GLU A 90 11.15 8.24 -3.46
CA GLU A 90 9.76 8.67 -3.34
C GLU A 90 8.76 7.60 -3.77
N SER A 91 9.21 6.44 -4.28
CA SER A 91 8.29 5.41 -4.72
C SER A 91 7.45 4.87 -3.56
N THR A 92 6.16 4.62 -3.79
CA THR A 92 5.28 4.09 -2.75
C THR A 92 4.25 3.11 -3.32
N ILE A 93 3.74 2.19 -2.50
CA ILE A 93 2.65 1.31 -2.96
C ILE A 93 1.37 2.13 -2.99
N PHE A 94 1.08 2.88 -1.92
CA PHE A 94 -0.11 3.74 -1.82
C PHE A 94 0.27 5.19 -1.55
N GLU A 95 -0.27 6.09 -2.35
CA GLU A 95 -0.30 7.52 -2.06
C GLU A 95 -1.77 7.96 -1.88
N ILE A 96 -2.10 8.44 -0.68
CA ILE A 96 -3.43 8.96 -0.35
C ILE A 96 -3.32 10.47 -0.17
N ASP A 97 -4.10 11.22 -0.95
CA ASP A 97 -4.17 12.68 -0.81
C ASP A 97 -5.63 13.15 -0.92
N PRO A 98 -6.31 13.38 0.22
CA PRO A 98 -7.65 13.91 0.23
C PRO A 98 -7.72 15.42 -0.09
N THR A 99 -6.61 16.16 0.09
CA THR A 99 -6.39 17.63 0.09
C THR A 99 -7.47 18.52 0.74
N ILE A 100 -8.74 18.33 0.37
CA ILE A 100 -9.89 19.20 0.68
C ILE A 100 -11.03 18.50 1.44
N ARG A 101 -11.00 17.17 1.62
CA ARG A 101 -12.08 16.40 2.26
C ARG A 101 -11.61 15.59 3.46
N THR A 102 -12.45 15.53 4.49
CA THR A 102 -12.30 14.53 5.55
C THR A 102 -12.77 13.20 5.00
N ASN A 103 -11.85 12.26 4.85
CA ASN A 103 -12.13 10.93 4.36
C ASN A 103 -11.63 9.89 5.34
N LYS A 104 -12.33 8.75 5.33
CA LYS A 104 -11.96 7.55 6.05
C LYS A 104 -11.34 6.54 5.09
N TYR A 105 -10.22 5.98 5.48
CA TYR A 105 -9.45 5.01 4.70
C TYR A 105 -9.36 3.70 5.47
N ILE A 106 -9.84 2.60 4.87
CA ILE A 106 -10.06 1.34 5.59
C ILE A 106 -9.16 0.25 5.01
N PHE A 107 -8.31 -0.32 5.87
CA PHE A 107 -7.35 -1.37 5.58
C PHE A 107 -7.64 -2.54 6.53
N ASN A 108 -8.58 -3.40 6.14
CA ASN A 108 -9.06 -4.48 7.01
C ASN A 108 -8.68 -5.87 6.48
N ASP A 109 -8.11 -6.69 7.36
CA ASP A 109 -7.69 -8.07 7.09
C ASP A 109 -6.75 -8.17 5.88
N LEU A 110 -5.77 -7.26 5.79
CA LEU A 110 -4.83 -7.22 4.68
C LEU A 110 -3.59 -8.08 4.95
N LEU A 111 -2.99 -8.60 3.88
CA LEU A 111 -1.68 -9.24 3.91
C LEU A 111 -0.71 -8.50 2.98
N PHE A 112 0.27 -7.82 3.54
CA PHE A 112 1.44 -7.32 2.82
C PHE A 112 2.61 -8.27 3.04
N LYS A 113 3.13 -8.86 1.96
CA LYS A 113 4.20 -9.84 2.05
C LYS A 113 5.28 -9.61 1.00
N ASN A 114 6.55 -9.74 1.41
CA ASN A 114 7.71 -9.70 0.51
C ASN A 114 7.79 -8.46 -0.40
N CYS A 115 7.21 -7.33 0.00
CA CYS A 115 7.19 -6.13 -0.84
C CYS A 115 8.47 -5.30 -0.68
N LYS A 116 8.84 -4.58 -1.73
CA LYS A 116 10.00 -3.68 -1.77
C LYS A 116 9.61 -2.33 -2.31
N SER A 117 10.08 -1.25 -1.66
CA SER A 117 9.81 0.12 -2.10
C SER A 117 11.05 0.99 -1.95
N ASN A 118 11.36 1.82 -2.94
CA ASN A 118 12.39 2.85 -2.80
C ASN A 118 11.94 4.05 -1.97
N GLY A 119 10.67 4.13 -1.55
CA GLY A 119 10.22 5.09 -0.55
C GLY A 119 9.44 4.38 0.57
N ASN A 120 8.22 4.83 0.82
CA ASN A 120 7.34 4.29 1.86
C ASN A 120 6.44 3.18 1.30
N ILE A 121 5.73 2.42 2.13
CA ILE A 121 4.65 1.55 1.64
C ILE A 121 3.34 2.33 1.46
N LEU A 122 2.97 3.11 2.47
CA LEU A 122 1.81 3.97 2.49
C LEU A 122 2.26 5.40 2.82
N THR A 123 1.89 6.34 1.96
CA THR A 123 2.11 7.78 2.18
C THR A 123 0.76 8.50 2.21
N ILE A 124 0.55 9.33 3.22
CA ILE A 124 -0.71 10.04 3.46
C ILE A 124 -0.44 11.54 3.54
N TYR A 125 -1.20 12.32 2.78
CA TYR A 125 -1.17 13.78 2.76
C TYR A 125 -2.53 14.37 3.13
N GLY A 126 -2.67 15.69 3.01
CA GLY A 126 -3.94 16.40 3.15
C GLY A 126 -4.25 16.85 4.56
N ASN A 127 -5.54 16.88 4.92
CA ASN A 127 -6.04 17.39 6.19
C ASN A 127 -7.21 16.54 6.69
N ASN A 128 -7.34 16.39 8.01
CA ASN A 128 -8.39 15.61 8.69
C ASN A 128 -8.54 14.19 8.12
N VAL A 129 -7.48 13.40 8.18
CA VAL A 129 -7.47 12.01 7.69
C VAL A 129 -7.85 11.03 8.79
N ASP A 130 -8.82 10.15 8.55
CA ASP A 130 -9.11 9.00 9.42
C ASP A 130 -8.62 7.72 8.76
N LEU A 131 -7.62 7.07 9.34
CA LEU A 131 -7.06 5.80 8.87
C LEU A 131 -7.42 4.69 9.87
N GLU A 132 -8.08 3.65 9.39
CA GLU A 132 -8.32 2.41 10.14
C GLU A 132 -7.58 1.24 9.51
N MET A 133 -6.68 0.63 10.29
CA MET A 133 -5.99 -0.59 9.94
C MET A 133 -6.31 -1.67 10.97
N SER A 134 -6.97 -2.75 10.54
CA SER A 134 -7.34 -3.86 11.43
C SER A 134 -7.04 -5.23 10.84
N GLY A 135 -6.70 -6.20 11.70
CA GLY A 135 -6.48 -7.60 11.30
C GLY A 135 -5.35 -7.79 10.27
N THR A 136 -4.51 -6.78 10.07
CA THR A 136 -3.55 -6.71 8.96
C THR A 136 -2.20 -7.30 9.35
N ILE A 137 -1.57 -8.02 8.42
CA ILE A 137 -0.23 -8.58 8.56
C ILE A 137 0.70 -7.90 7.55
N ILE A 138 1.83 -7.37 8.03
CA ILE A 138 2.88 -6.74 7.24
C ILE A 138 4.19 -7.46 7.53
N ASP A 139 4.60 -8.34 6.61
CA ASP A 139 5.73 -9.26 6.79
C ASP A 139 6.76 -9.17 5.66
N GLY A 140 8.03 -9.07 6.04
CA GLY A 140 9.14 -9.15 5.09
C GLY A 140 9.23 -7.97 4.12
N ILE A 141 8.83 -6.77 4.56
CA ILE A 141 8.95 -5.55 3.76
C ILE A 141 10.39 -5.01 3.81
N SER A 142 10.93 -4.62 2.64
CA SER A 142 12.19 -3.87 2.56
C SER A 142 11.96 -2.52 1.90
N SER A 143 12.11 -1.43 2.65
CA SER A 143 11.83 -0.08 2.18
C SER A 143 12.98 0.89 2.44
N TYR A 144 13.06 1.97 1.66
CA TYR A 144 13.96 3.10 1.90
C TYR A 144 13.28 4.26 2.67
N GLY A 145 12.08 4.02 3.19
CA GLY A 145 11.34 4.89 4.10
C GLY A 145 10.52 4.07 5.09
N PRO A 146 9.77 4.72 6.00
CA PRO A 146 8.82 4.04 6.88
C PRO A 146 7.75 3.26 6.09
N ILE A 147 7.14 2.27 6.73
CA ILE A 147 5.99 1.54 6.16
C ILE A 147 4.81 2.49 6.02
N VAL A 148 4.47 3.26 7.05
CA VAL A 148 3.44 4.31 6.99
C VAL A 148 4.08 5.66 7.25
N ASN A 149 3.91 6.58 6.31
CA ASN A 149 4.37 7.95 6.40
C ASN A 149 3.19 8.91 6.29
N ASN A 150 2.84 9.53 7.41
CA ASN A 150 1.70 10.42 7.50
C ASN A 150 2.13 11.89 7.63
N HIS A 151 1.87 12.65 6.58
CA HIS A 151 2.09 14.08 6.45
C HIS A 151 0.80 14.90 6.58
N ALA A 152 -0.35 14.26 6.84
CA ALA A 152 -1.60 14.97 6.98
C ALA A 152 -1.55 15.95 8.16
N LEU A 153 -2.11 17.15 7.99
CA LEU A 153 -2.07 18.22 9.02
C LEU A 153 -2.76 17.83 10.32
N LYS A 154 -3.83 17.05 10.21
CA LYS A 154 -4.61 16.47 11.30
C LYS A 154 -5.01 15.07 10.91
N SER A 155 -4.81 14.11 11.79
CA SER A 155 -5.26 12.74 11.52
C SER A 155 -5.60 11.96 12.76
N THR A 156 -6.50 10.99 12.58
CA THR A 156 -6.76 9.92 13.53
C THR A 156 -6.32 8.62 12.89
N VAL A 157 -5.46 7.88 13.57
CA VAL A 157 -4.89 6.63 13.07
C VAL A 157 -5.18 5.52 14.08
N ASN A 158 -6.04 4.58 13.68
CA ASN A 158 -6.45 3.44 14.49
C ASN A 158 -5.82 2.16 13.94
N ILE A 159 -4.94 1.54 14.72
CA ILE A 159 -4.25 0.29 14.40
C ILE A 159 -4.66 -0.77 15.42
N ASN A 160 -5.40 -1.78 15.00
CA ASN A 160 -5.94 -2.80 15.91
C ASN A 160 -5.70 -4.22 15.40
N ASN A 161 -5.15 -5.09 16.24
CA ASN A 161 -4.89 -6.49 15.88
C ASN A 161 -4.02 -6.60 14.61
N VAL A 162 -2.94 -5.80 14.54
CA VAL A 162 -2.01 -5.77 13.41
C VAL A 162 -0.70 -6.45 13.79
N LYS A 163 -0.10 -7.19 12.85
CA LYS A 163 1.20 -7.83 13.02
C LYS A 163 2.20 -7.27 12.02
N ILE A 164 3.23 -6.59 12.51
CA ILE A 164 4.29 -5.97 11.70
C ILE A 164 5.60 -6.65 12.03
N ILE A 165 6.06 -7.52 11.14
CA ILE A 165 7.17 -8.43 11.41
C ILE A 165 8.22 -8.49 10.32
N ASN A 166 9.46 -8.72 10.72
CA ASN A 166 10.59 -8.97 9.82
C ASN A 166 10.79 -7.87 8.76
N ASN A 167 10.40 -6.62 9.06
CA ASN A 167 10.53 -5.52 8.12
C ASN A 167 11.88 -4.82 8.27
N SER A 168 12.35 -4.19 7.20
CA SER A 168 13.61 -3.46 7.19
C SER A 168 13.47 -2.12 6.46
N ASN A 169 13.69 -1.03 7.20
CA ASN A 169 13.95 0.28 6.62
C ASN A 169 15.47 0.46 6.46
N ILE A 170 15.95 0.46 5.21
CA ILE A 170 17.38 0.45 4.88
C ILE A 170 17.99 1.85 4.64
N ASN A 171 17.18 2.90 4.71
CA ASN A 171 17.65 4.27 4.54
C ASN A 171 18.13 4.83 5.88
N LYS A 172 19.28 5.52 5.87
CA LYS A 172 19.82 6.16 7.08
C LYS A 172 19.10 7.47 7.43
N ASN A 173 18.49 8.11 6.43
CA ASN A 173 17.95 9.47 6.57
C ASN A 173 16.43 9.49 6.79
N LYS A 174 15.73 8.41 6.44
CA LYS A 174 14.28 8.23 6.67
C LYS A 174 14.11 7.12 7.69
N CYS A 175 13.67 7.43 8.90
CA CYS A 175 13.69 6.51 10.04
C CYS A 175 12.28 5.99 10.38
N GLY A 176 12.20 4.99 11.26
CA GLY A 176 10.95 4.42 11.78
C GLY A 176 10.30 3.36 10.87
N ILE A 177 9.36 2.62 11.46
CA ILE A 177 8.36 1.81 10.76
C ILE A 177 7.12 2.66 10.51
N PHE A 178 6.76 3.51 11.45
CA PHE A 178 5.78 4.56 11.27
C PHE A 178 6.39 5.95 11.46
N THR A 179 5.89 6.93 10.72
CA THR A 179 6.24 8.33 10.89
C THR A 179 4.99 9.19 10.78
N PHE A 180 4.79 10.05 11.77
CA PHE A 180 3.67 10.99 11.86
C PHE A 180 4.24 12.38 12.08
N HIS A 181 3.98 13.31 11.17
CA HIS A 181 4.66 14.62 11.15
C HIS A 181 3.90 15.76 11.85
N GLN A 182 2.58 15.64 12.01
CA GLN A 182 1.71 16.72 12.49
C GLN A 182 0.77 16.21 13.59
N ASP A 183 -0.32 16.93 13.85
CA ASP A 183 -1.34 16.60 14.84
C ASP A 183 -1.98 15.23 14.51
N THR A 184 -1.59 14.20 15.26
CA THR A 184 -2.02 12.82 15.00
C THR A 184 -2.45 12.15 16.29
N ASP A 185 -3.72 11.79 16.35
CA ASP A 185 -4.26 10.90 17.37
C ASP A 185 -4.00 9.45 16.95
N LEU A 186 -2.97 8.83 17.54
CA LEU A 186 -2.56 7.45 17.24
C LEU A 186 -3.06 6.48 18.31
N PHE A 187 -3.87 5.49 17.91
CA PHE A 187 -4.36 4.42 18.78
C PHE A 187 -3.86 3.08 18.28
N ILE A 188 -2.99 2.42 19.05
CA ILE A 188 -2.49 1.06 18.76
C ILE A 188 -3.03 0.10 19.83
N LYS A 189 -3.75 -0.95 19.41
CA LYS A 189 -4.36 -1.94 20.31
C LYS A 189 -4.12 -3.36 19.80
N ASN A 190 -3.79 -4.28 20.71
CA ASN A 190 -3.66 -5.71 20.41
C ASN A 190 -2.70 -6.02 19.24
N SER A 191 -1.68 -5.20 19.01
CA SER A 191 -0.79 -5.33 17.85
C SER A 191 0.60 -5.84 18.25
N GLU A 192 1.24 -6.56 17.34
CA GLU A 192 2.57 -7.15 17.51
C GLU A 192 3.57 -6.51 16.55
N PHE A 193 4.71 -6.07 17.09
CA PHE A 193 5.84 -5.52 16.32
C PHE A 193 7.08 -6.32 16.69
N SER A 194 7.58 -7.18 15.79
CA SER A 194 8.73 -8.04 16.11
C SER A 194 9.71 -8.16 14.94
N ASN A 195 11.01 -8.22 15.27
CA ASN A 195 12.10 -8.36 14.28
C ASN A 195 12.15 -7.28 13.19
N ASN A 196 11.64 -6.08 13.46
CA ASN A 196 11.76 -4.95 12.55
C ASN A 196 13.12 -4.26 12.73
N LYS A 197 13.77 -3.89 11.63
CA LYS A 197 15.09 -3.26 11.60
C LYS A 197 14.99 -1.87 10.97
N VAL A 198 15.49 -0.86 11.68
CA VAL A 198 15.65 0.50 11.16
C VAL A 198 17.12 0.86 11.27
N LYS A 199 17.67 1.49 10.24
CA LYS A 199 19.11 1.75 10.15
C LYS A 199 19.62 2.92 11.01
N ASN A 200 18.73 3.71 11.61
CA ASN A 200 19.09 4.90 12.37
C ASN A 200 18.17 5.08 13.59
N ASP A 201 18.65 5.82 14.59
CA ASP A 201 18.12 5.90 15.96
C ASP A 201 16.93 6.88 16.14
N GLY A 202 16.35 7.38 15.04
CA GLY A 202 15.17 8.26 15.07
C GLY A 202 13.87 7.47 14.98
N GLY A 203 13.44 6.77 16.04
CA GLY A 203 12.22 5.94 16.00
C GLY A 203 10.94 6.69 16.40
N VAL A 204 9.79 6.25 15.86
CA VAL A 204 8.50 6.32 16.58
C VAL A 204 7.80 4.93 16.55
N LEU A 205 8.58 3.86 16.76
CA LEU A 205 8.31 2.43 16.49
C LEU A 205 8.53 1.98 15.04
#